data_AF-A0A0H3X1X2-F1
#
_entry.id   AF-A0A0H3X1X2-F1
#
_cell.length_a   1.000
_cell.length_b   1.000
_cell.length_c   1.000
_cell.angle_alpha   90.00
_cell.angle_beta   90.00
_cell.angle_gamma   90.00
#
_symmetry.space_group_name_H-M   'P 1'
#
loop_
_entity.id
_entity.type
_entity.pdbx_description
1 polymer ?
#
loop_
_entity_poly.entity_id
_entity_poly.type
_entity_poly.pdbx_seq_one_letter_code
_entity_poly.pdbx_strand_id
1 'polypeptide(L)'
;MKNLAKIAILLSPGLLTVTLSACGSSAPLFTSDGRATQQIQCSAASAGDCEQRARTQCAQKGYDVLTRDVNGNVANLVIACHPD
;
A
#
# COMPACT_ATOMS: atom_id res chain seq x y z
N MET A 1 10.22 -40.54 42.55
CA MET A 1 9.33 -39.37 42.57
C MET A 1 10.08 -38.23 41.86
N LYS A 2 10.14 -38.25 40.52
CA LYS A 2 9.22 -37.56 39.59
C LYS A 2 9.21 -36.02 39.77
N ASN A 3 10.02 -35.39 38.92
CA ASN A 3 9.71 -34.22 38.09
C ASN A 3 9.94 -32.81 38.66
N LEU A 4 11.16 -32.34 38.38
CA LEU A 4 11.47 -31.18 37.54
C LEU A 4 10.68 -29.89 37.82
N ALA A 5 11.42 -28.96 38.42
CA ALA A 5 11.09 -27.56 38.58
C ALA A 5 10.41 -26.98 37.33
N LYS A 6 9.20 -26.45 37.53
CA LYS A 6 8.46 -25.61 36.59
C LYS A 6 9.31 -24.39 36.27
N ILE A 7 10.10 -24.49 35.20
CA ILE A 7 10.70 -23.35 34.52
C ILE A 7 9.53 -22.61 33.86
N ALA A 8 9.05 -21.57 34.53
CA ALA A 8 8.14 -20.59 33.98
C ALA A 8 8.89 -19.74 32.96
N ILE A 9 9.12 -20.29 31.77
CA ILE A 9 9.43 -19.49 30.58
C ILE A 9 8.13 -18.81 30.17
N LEU A 10 8.05 -17.53 30.47
CA LEU A 10 7.14 -16.58 29.85
C LEU A 10 7.47 -16.55 28.35
N LEU A 11 6.87 -17.46 27.58
CA LEU A 11 6.89 -17.40 26.12
C LEU A 11 5.96 -16.26 25.69
N SER A 12 6.57 -15.08 25.55
CA SER A 12 6.03 -13.94 24.84
C SER A 12 5.45 -14.39 23.49
N PRO A 13 4.18 -14.11 23.17
CA PRO A 13 3.69 -14.28 21.82
C PRO A 13 4.40 -13.23 20.95
N GLY A 14 5.47 -13.65 20.28
CA GLY A 14 6.08 -12.90 19.19
C GLY A 14 5.04 -12.74 18.09
N LEU A 15 4.36 -11.60 18.09
CA LEU A 15 3.44 -11.18 17.06
C LEU A 15 4.27 -11.00 15.77
N LEU A 16 4.35 -12.04 14.96
CA LEU A 16 4.86 -11.97 13.60
C LEU A 16 3.84 -11.15 12.79
N THR A 17 4.00 -9.83 12.82
CA THR A 17 3.32 -8.92 11.90
C THR A 17 3.87 -9.19 10.51
N VAL A 18 3.21 -10.11 9.81
CA VAL A 18 3.31 -10.26 8.36
C VAL A 18 2.84 -8.92 7.78
N THR A 19 3.77 -8.03 7.49
CA THR A 19 3.50 -6.87 6.66
C THR A 19 3.18 -7.43 5.29
N LEU A 20 1.89 -7.51 4.98
CA LEU A 20 1.40 -7.88 3.67
C LEU A 20 1.75 -6.73 2.72
N SER A 21 3.00 -6.68 2.27
CA SER A 21 3.41 -5.83 1.17
C SER A 21 2.61 -6.27 -0.04
N ALA A 22 1.56 -5.50 -0.35
CA ALA A 22 0.69 -5.72 -1.49
C ALA A 22 1.54 -5.74 -2.77
N CYS A 23 1.83 -6.93 -3.29
CA CYS A 23 2.46 -7.12 -4.59
C CYS A 23 1.40 -6.91 -5.68
N GLY A 24 1.06 -5.64 -5.90
CA GLY A 24 0.15 -5.20 -6.96
C GLY A 24 0.91 -4.35 -7.97
N SER A 25 2.03 -4.85 -8.49
CA SER A 25 2.85 -4.14 -9.48
C SER A 25 2.20 -4.26 -10.86
N SER A 26 1.16 -3.47 -11.11
CA SER A 26 0.71 -3.19 -12.47
C SER A 26 1.86 -2.46 -13.19
N ALA A 27 2.27 -2.96 -14.36
CA ALA A 27 3.43 -2.46 -15.10
C ALA A 27 3.37 -0.92 -15.23
N PRO A 28 4.46 -0.19 -14.92
CA PRO A 28 4.42 1.25 -14.90
C PRO A 28 4.23 1.78 -16.32
N LEU A 29 3.11 2.45 -16.55
CA LEU A 29 2.97 3.28 -17.74
C LEU A 29 3.90 4.47 -17.50
N PHE A 30 5.02 4.56 -18.19
CA PHE A 30 5.92 5.69 -17.95
C PHE A 30 5.21 6.99 -18.33
N THR A 31 5.27 8.01 -17.47
CA THR A 31 4.83 9.35 -17.86
C THR A 31 5.75 9.88 -18.96
N SER A 32 5.32 10.90 -19.71
CA SER A 32 6.15 11.54 -20.76
C SER A 32 7.50 12.04 -20.24
N ASP A 33 7.58 12.29 -18.93
CA ASP A 33 8.75 12.74 -18.17
C ASP A 33 9.67 11.58 -17.71
N GLY A 34 9.34 10.32 -18.02
CA GLY A 34 10.14 9.13 -17.69
C GLY A 34 9.93 8.56 -16.27
N ARG A 35 9.10 9.20 -15.43
CA ARG A 35 8.74 8.67 -14.10
C ARG A 35 7.84 7.43 -14.22
N ALA A 36 8.08 6.42 -13.39
CA ALA A 36 7.19 5.27 -13.29
C ALA A 36 5.83 5.73 -12.76
N THR A 37 4.76 5.55 -13.52
CA THR A 37 3.40 5.80 -13.01
C THR A 37 2.82 4.54 -12.40
N GLN A 38 1.89 4.74 -11.48
CA GLN A 38 1.16 3.67 -10.83
C GLN A 38 -0.32 3.89 -11.05
N GLN A 39 -1.00 2.85 -11.51
CA GLN A 39 -2.44 2.85 -11.60
C GLN A 39 -3.03 2.35 -10.27
N ILE A 40 -3.94 3.14 -9.73
CA ILE A 40 -4.64 2.88 -8.48
C ILE A 40 -6.11 2.77 -8.80
N GLN A 41 -6.70 1.67 -8.37
CA GLN A 41 -8.14 1.54 -8.35
C GLN A 41 -8.63 1.72 -6.91
N CYS A 42 -9.60 2.60 -6.75
CA CYS A 42 -10.18 2.98 -5.46
C CYS A 42 -11.68 3.26 -5.62
N SER A 43 -12.38 3.38 -4.51
CA SER A 43 -13.81 3.70 -4.53
C SER A 43 -14.02 5.18 -4.88
N ALA A 44 -14.78 5.46 -5.94
CA ALA A 44 -15.14 6.84 -6.30
C ALA A 44 -16.06 7.50 -5.26
N ALA A 45 -16.79 6.69 -4.49
CA ALA A 45 -17.65 7.15 -3.40
C ALA A 45 -16.85 7.77 -2.23
N SER A 46 -15.57 7.42 -2.09
CA SER A 46 -14.73 7.83 -0.96
C SER A 46 -13.43 8.44 -1.46
N ALA A 47 -13.40 9.76 -1.62
CA ALA A 47 -12.20 10.48 -2.07
C ALA A 47 -10.96 10.16 -1.22
N GLY A 48 -11.12 10.02 0.11
CA GLY A 48 -10.02 9.69 1.02
C GLY A 48 -9.39 8.32 0.78
N ASP A 49 -10.11 7.37 0.16
CA ASP A 49 -9.60 6.04 -0.14
C ASP A 49 -8.51 6.11 -1.22
N CYS A 50 -8.77 6.88 -2.28
CA CYS A 50 -7.81 7.12 -3.36
C CYS A 50 -6.54 7.81 -2.83
N GLU A 51 -6.69 8.82 -1.99
CA GLU A 51 -5.57 9.56 -1.38
C GLU A 51 -4.71 8.65 -0.49
N GLN A 52 -5.35 7.80 0.32
CA GLN A 52 -4.67 6.86 1.20
C GLN A 52 -3.87 5.82 0.41
N ARG A 53 -4.46 5.29 -0.66
CA ARG A 53 -3.80 4.31 -1.54
C ARG A 53 -2.65 4.97 -2.30
N ALA A 54 -2.84 6.18 -2.82
CA ALA A 54 -1.80 6.94 -3.51
C ALA A 54 -0.58 7.19 -2.61
N ARG A 55 -0.81 7.68 -1.38
CA ARG A 55 0.26 7.83 -0.39
C ARG A 55 0.93 6.50 -0.06
N THR A 56 0.17 5.42 0.07
CA THR A 56 0.74 4.08 0.33
C THR A 56 1.63 3.61 -0.81
N GLN A 57 1.19 3.78 -2.07
CA GLN A 57 1.97 3.42 -3.26
C GLN A 57 3.25 4.26 -3.40
N CYS A 58 3.23 5.50 -2.92
CA CYS A 58 4.40 6.38 -2.92
C CYS A 58 5.18 6.36 -1.61
N ALA A 59 5.03 5.34 -0.76
CA ALA A 59 5.75 5.22 0.52
C ALA A 59 5.61 6.47 1.41
N GLN A 60 4.42 7.05 1.46
CA GLN A 60 4.05 8.29 2.17
C GLN A 60 4.67 9.57 1.63
N LYS A 61 5.28 9.53 0.43
CA LYS A 61 5.73 10.72 -0.29
C LYS A 61 4.57 11.45 -0.96
N GLY A 62 4.88 12.65 -1.46
CA GLY A 62 4.01 13.37 -2.40
C GLY A 62 3.86 12.60 -3.71
N TYR A 63 2.75 12.88 -4.41
CA TYR A 63 2.42 12.27 -5.68
C TYR A 63 1.65 13.27 -6.56
N ASP A 64 1.82 13.14 -7.87
CA ASP A 64 1.04 13.85 -8.88
C ASP A 64 -0.05 12.94 -9.43
N VAL A 65 -1.28 13.44 -9.54
CA VAL A 65 -2.35 12.75 -10.27
C VAL A 65 -2.25 13.13 -11.74
N LEU A 66 -1.93 12.17 -12.59
CA LEU A 66 -1.81 12.37 -14.03
C LEU A 66 -3.16 12.18 -14.73
N THR A 67 -3.89 11.15 -14.33
CA THR A 67 -5.20 10.83 -14.89
C THR A 67 -6.13 10.42 -13.76
N ARG A 68 -7.39 10.86 -13.84
CA ARG A 68 -8.46 10.39 -12.98
C ARG A 68 -9.65 10.05 -13.83
N ASP A 69 -9.97 8.76 -13.90
CA ASP A 69 -11.15 8.24 -14.56
C ASP A 69 -12.10 7.69 -13.50
N VAL A 70 -13.39 7.98 -13.62
CA VAL A 70 -14.40 7.49 -12.68
C VAL A 70 -15.46 6.75 -13.48
N ASN A 71 -15.59 5.45 -13.20
CA ASN A 71 -16.54 4.58 -13.85
C ASN A 71 -17.50 3.99 -12.80
N GLY A 72 -18.68 4.60 -12.69
CA GLY A 72 -19.65 4.27 -11.65
C GLY A 72 -19.09 4.53 -10.25
N ASN A 73 -19.01 3.48 -9.43
CA ASN A 73 -18.52 3.56 -8.05
C ASN A 73 -17.01 3.35 -7.92
N VAL A 74 -16.30 3.17 -9.04
CA VAL A 74 -14.86 2.89 -9.06
C VAL A 74 -14.12 4.06 -9.72
N ALA A 75 -13.06 4.53 -9.09
CA ALA A 75 -12.14 5.52 -9.62
C ALA A 75 -10.81 4.84 -9.97
N ASN A 76 -10.36 5.05 -11.20
CA ASN A 76 -9.02 4.74 -11.69
C ASN A 76 -8.18 6.00 -11.67
N LEU A 77 -7.20 6.07 -10.77
CA LEU A 77 -6.21 7.13 -10.75
C LEU A 77 -4.90 6.61 -11.32
N VAL A 78 -4.29 7.35 -12.22
CA VAL A 78 -2.89 7.16 -12.61
C VAL A 78 -2.10 8.24 -11.91
N ILE A 79 -1.12 7.84 -11.10
CA ILE A 79 -0.29 8.76 -10.33
C ILE A 79 1.19 8.59 -10.66
N ALA A 80 1.98 9.64 -10.45
CA ALA A 80 3.44 9.55 -10.41
C ALA A 80 3.93 9.97 -9.03
N CYS A 81 4.75 9.14 -8.39
CA CYS A 81 5.35 9.52 -7.12
C CYS A 81 6.41 10.60 -7.33
N HIS A 82 6.50 11.54 -6.38
CA HIS A 82 7.59 12.50 -6.38
C HIS A 82 8.93 11.78 -6.11
N PRO A 83 10.02 12.20 -6.78
CA PRO A 83 11.36 11.80 -6.37
C PRO A 83 11.64 12.35 -4.97
N ASP A 84 12.45 11.64 -4.19
CA ASP A 84 12.98 12.14 -2.90
C ASP A 84 13.83 13.41 -3.09
#